data_AF-A0A017HTS2-F1
#
_entry.id   AF-A0A017HTS2-F1
#
_cell.length_a   1.000
_cell.length_b   1.000
_cell.length_c   1.000
_cell.angle_alpha   90.00
_cell.angle_beta   90.00
_cell.angle_gamma   90.00
#
_symmetry.space_group_name_H-M   'P 1'
#
loop_
_entity.id
_entity.type
_entity.pdbx_description
1 polymer ?
#
loop_
_entity_poly.entity_id
_entity_poly.type
_entity_poly.pdbx_seq_one_letter_code
_entity_poly.pdbx_strand_id
1 'polypeptide(L)'
;MSIEPFLGVASLRQLLVVRPQGFCDELLLDDIRQIHTAARQLFHGVLGQRVLDPATLEKMLWSLERQIEAGQDLQAQLEGRNASGETQAELADLIAYFEAVCRTLVGRSSTRQFVFRP
;
A
#
# COMPACT_ATOMS: atom_id res chain seq x y z
N MET A 1 0.05 -21.77 3.25
CA MET A 1 -0.68 -20.49 3.14
C MET A 1 0.08 -19.65 2.13
N SER A 2 -0.40 -19.56 0.88
CA SER A 2 0.28 -18.75 -0.14
C SER A 2 0.03 -17.29 0.17
N ILE A 3 1.06 -16.59 0.63
CA ILE A 3 1.01 -15.15 0.88
C ILE A 3 1.53 -14.50 -0.41
N GLU A 4 0.67 -14.40 -1.41
CA GLU A 4 1.05 -13.71 -2.65
C GLU A 4 1.21 -12.21 -2.37
N PRO A 5 2.29 -11.56 -2.84
CA PRO A 5 2.44 -10.12 -2.71
C PRO A 5 1.31 -9.44 -3.48
N PHE A 6 0.42 -8.76 -2.76
CA PHE A 6 -0.66 -8.02 -3.38
C PHE A 6 -0.06 -6.87 -4.21
N LEU A 7 -0.31 -6.89 -5.52
CA LEU A 7 0.31 -6.03 -6.54
C LEU A 7 1.83 -6.21 -6.71
N GLY A 8 2.41 -7.34 -6.30
CA GLY A 8 3.86 -7.56 -6.45
C GLY A 8 4.73 -6.69 -5.53
N VAL A 9 4.12 -5.96 -4.59
CA VAL A 9 4.81 -5.25 -3.52
C VAL A 9 4.69 -6.08 -2.25
N ALA A 10 5.78 -6.17 -1.47
CA ALA A 10 5.75 -6.85 -0.17
C ALA A 10 4.64 -6.25 0.70
N SER A 11 3.90 -7.11 1.42
CA SER A 11 2.79 -6.64 2.25
C SER A 11 3.33 -6.03 3.53
N LEU A 12 2.83 -4.87 3.93
CA LEU A 12 3.15 -4.28 5.25
C LEU A 12 2.81 -5.27 6.39
N ARG A 13 1.82 -6.15 6.21
CA ARG A 13 1.51 -7.24 7.14
C ARG A 13 2.65 -8.26 7.30
N GLN A 14 3.45 -8.51 6.26
CA GLN A 14 4.57 -9.44 6.34
C GLN A 14 5.69 -8.90 7.25
N LEU A 15 5.85 -7.57 7.33
CA LEU A 15 6.82 -6.93 8.24
C LEU A 15 6.51 -7.25 9.71
N LEU A 16 5.22 -7.41 10.05
CA LEU A 16 4.76 -7.74 11.40
C LEU A 16 4.96 -9.21 11.78
N VAL A 17 4.76 -10.13 10.83
CA VAL A 17 4.81 -11.57 11.09
C VAL A 17 6.25 -12.08 11.23
N VAL A 18 7.19 -11.47 10.50
CA VAL A 18 8.55 -12.00 10.39
C VAL A 18 9.46 -11.62 11.58
N ARG A 19 9.10 -10.60 12.38
CA ARG A 19 9.99 -10.10 13.45
C ARG A 19 9.36 -10.15 14.86
N PRO A 20 9.24 -11.35 15.46
CA PRO A 20 8.66 -11.52 16.79
C PRO A 20 9.56 -11.04 17.95
N GLN A 21 10.88 -10.91 17.76
CA GLN A 21 11.82 -10.52 18.83
C GLN A 21 12.97 -9.68 18.26
N GLY A 22 13.17 -8.46 18.79
CA GLY A 22 14.23 -7.54 18.38
C GLY A 22 13.86 -6.72 17.13
N PHE A 23 13.16 -5.61 17.35
CA PHE A 23 12.98 -4.59 16.33
C PHE A 23 14.33 -3.90 16.08
N CYS A 24 14.99 -4.18 14.95
CA CYS A 24 15.98 -3.25 14.41
C CYS A 24 15.21 -2.22 13.58
N ASP A 25 15.04 -1.03 14.14
CA ASP A 25 14.31 0.09 13.51
C ASP A 25 14.90 0.46 12.14
N GLU A 26 16.23 0.34 11.97
CA GLU A 26 16.92 0.59 10.70
C GLU A 26 16.48 -0.38 9.59
N LEU A 27 16.42 -1.69 9.90
CA LEU A 27 15.97 -2.68 8.92
C LEU A 27 14.50 -2.49 8.55
N LEU A 28 13.66 -2.05 9.50
CA LEU A 28 12.26 -1.75 9.20
C LEU A 28 12.11 -0.50 8.33
N LEU A 29 12.89 0.55 8.60
CA LEU A 29 12.90 1.76 7.80
C LEU A 29 13.28 1.45 6.34
N ASP A 30 14.32 0.63 6.13
CA ASP A 30 14.74 0.21 4.80
C ASP A 30 13.66 -0.61 4.07
N ASP A 31 13.00 -1.53 4.78
CA ASP A 31 11.89 -2.30 4.23
C ASP A 31 10.71 -1.38 3.80
N ILE A 32 10.34 -0.41 4.65
CA ILE A 32 9.28 0.57 4.33
C ILE A 32 9.67 1.39 3.09
N ARG A 33 10.92 1.88 3.02
CA ARG A 33 11.42 2.64 1.86
C ARG A 33 11.43 1.82 0.58
N GLN A 34 11.77 0.53 0.67
CA GLN A 34 11.74 -0.38 -0.47
C GLN A 34 10.30 -0.59 -0.96
N ILE A 35 9.36 -0.80 -0.05
CA ILE A 35 7.92 -0.90 -0.36
C ILE A 35 7.44 0.40 -1.01
N HIS A 36 7.80 1.56 -0.45
CA HIS A 36 7.40 2.86 -0.97
C HIS A 36 7.93 3.09 -2.39
N THR A 37 9.19 2.74 -2.65
CA THR A 37 9.81 2.85 -3.98
C THR A 37 9.13 1.92 -4.99
N ALA A 38 8.89 0.66 -4.62
CA ALA A 38 8.23 -0.32 -5.47
C ALA A 38 6.78 0.11 -5.79
N ALA A 39 6.05 0.59 -4.78
CA ALA A 39 4.70 1.12 -4.96
C ALA A 39 4.69 2.32 -5.92
N ARG A 40 5.64 3.26 -5.78
CA ARG A 40 5.76 4.40 -6.70
C ARG A 40 5.98 3.96 -8.14
N GLN A 41 6.89 3.01 -8.38
CA GLN A 41 7.15 2.51 -9.73
C GLN A 41 5.91 1.82 -10.33
N LEU A 42 5.24 0.96 -9.55
CA LEU A 42 4.04 0.25 -9.97
C LEU A 42 2.91 1.22 -10.34
N PHE A 43 2.56 2.12 -9.42
CA PHE A 43 1.43 3.02 -9.63
C PHE A 43 1.75 4.13 -10.62
N HIS A 44 3.00 4.55 -10.80
CA HIS A 44 3.36 5.46 -11.89
C HIS A 44 3.02 4.83 -13.27
N GLY A 45 3.40 3.56 -13.46
CA GLY A 45 3.05 2.81 -14.66
C GLY A 45 1.54 2.69 -14.87
N VAL A 46 0.79 2.37 -13.80
CA VAL A 46 -0.67 2.21 -13.87
C VAL A 46 -1.41 3.53 -14.08
N LEU A 47 -1.05 4.59 -13.35
CA LEU A 47 -1.68 5.89 -13.46
C LEU A 47 -1.41 6.52 -14.84
N GLY A 48 -0.28 6.19 -15.47
CA GLY A 48 0.03 6.57 -16.85
C GLY A 48 -0.78 5.84 -17.93
N GLN A 49 -1.41 4.69 -17.61
CA GLN A 49 -2.24 3.99 -18.59
C GLN A 49 -3.55 4.75 -18.83
N ARG A 50 -3.91 4.95 -20.11
CA ARG A 50 -5.18 5.60 -20.49
C ARG A 50 -6.41 4.73 -20.18
N VAL A 51 -6.28 3.42 -20.32
CA VAL A 51 -7.37 2.45 -20.14
C VAL A 51 -6.89 1.37 -19.18
N LEU A 52 -7.56 1.27 -18.03
CA LEU A 52 -7.46 0.12 -17.13
C LEU A 52 -8.72 -0.72 -17.29
N ASP A 53 -8.54 -2.04 -17.30
CA ASP A 53 -9.64 -2.99 -17.20
C ASP A 53 -10.34 -2.87 -15.83
N PRO A 54 -11.69 -2.89 -15.76
CA PRO A 54 -12.42 -2.74 -14.50
C PRO A 54 -12.10 -3.79 -13.43
N ALA A 55 -11.92 -5.06 -13.81
CA ALA A 55 -11.58 -6.11 -12.85
C ALA A 55 -10.16 -5.95 -12.30
N THR A 56 -9.25 -5.45 -13.13
CA THR A 56 -7.90 -5.07 -12.70
C THR A 56 -7.97 -3.88 -11.73
N LEU A 57 -8.76 -2.85 -12.05
CA LEU A 57 -8.95 -1.69 -11.18
C LEU A 57 -9.54 -2.07 -9.82
N GLU A 58 -10.53 -2.96 -9.80
CA GLU A 58 -11.14 -3.47 -8.57
C GLU A 58 -10.12 -4.23 -7.70
N LYS A 59 -9.33 -5.13 -8.29
CA LYS A 59 -8.25 -5.83 -7.57
C LYS A 59 -7.22 -4.87 -7.00
N MET A 60 -6.89 -3.81 -7.74
CA MET A 60 -5.96 -2.79 -7.29
C MET A 60 -6.50 -1.99 -6.11
N LEU A 61 -7.77 -1.56 -6.17
CA LEU A 61 -8.43 -0.85 -5.09
C LEU A 61 -8.51 -1.72 -3.83
N TRP A 62 -8.97 -2.96 -3.97
CA TRP A 62 -9.04 -3.91 -2.86
C TRP A 62 -7.65 -4.16 -2.24
N SER A 63 -6.61 -4.29 -3.07
CA SER A 63 -5.23 -4.44 -2.58
C SER A 63 -4.73 -3.20 -1.84
N LEU A 64 -5.04 -2.00 -2.33
CA LEU A 64 -4.63 -0.74 -1.71
C LEU A 64 -5.27 -0.59 -0.33
N GLU A 65 -6.57 -0.88 -0.21
CA GLU A 65 -7.29 -0.85 1.06
C GLU A 65 -6.62 -1.77 2.09
N ARG A 66 -6.25 -3.00 1.70
CA ARG A 66 -5.54 -3.93 2.59
C ARG A 66 -4.16 -3.42 3.02
N GLN A 67 -3.43 -2.72 2.15
CA GLN A 67 -2.13 -2.14 2.49
C GLN A 67 -2.29 -0.94 3.43
N ILE A 68 -3.32 -0.12 3.25
CA ILE A 68 -3.64 1.00 4.15
C ILE A 68 -3.97 0.47 5.55
N GLU A 69 -4.86 -0.52 5.65
CA GLU A 69 -5.19 -1.17 6.93
C GLU A 69 -3.93 -1.75 7.59
N ALA A 70 -3.10 -2.45 6.83
CA ALA A 70 -1.85 -3.03 7.33
C ALA A 70 -0.85 -1.96 7.82
N GLY A 71 -0.78 -0.82 7.13
CA GLY A 71 0.05 0.30 7.54
C GLY A 71 -0.45 0.96 8.82
N GLN A 72 -1.76 1.16 8.96
CA GLN A 72 -2.38 1.71 10.16
C GLN A 72 -2.16 0.79 11.38
N ASP A 73 -2.32 -0.52 11.19
CA ASP A 73 -2.01 -1.53 12.22
C ASP A 73 -0.53 -1.50 12.63
N LEU A 74 0.37 -1.32 11.67
CA LEU A 74 1.81 -1.20 11.92
C LEU A 74 2.13 0.11 12.65
N GLN A 75 1.52 1.23 12.26
CA GLN A 75 1.71 2.55 12.88
C GLN A 75 1.39 2.50 14.38
N ALA A 76 0.23 1.95 14.75
CA ALA A 76 -0.17 1.81 16.15
C ALA A 76 0.82 0.94 16.96
N GLN A 77 1.41 -0.08 16.33
CA GLN A 77 2.42 -0.93 16.96
C GLN A 77 3.78 -0.22 17.11
N LEU A 78 4.17 0.62 16.15
CA LEU A 78 5.39 1.43 16.23
C LEU A 78 5.30 2.48 17.34
N GLU A 79 4.14 3.14 17.46
CA GLU A 79 3.85 4.09 18.54
C GLU A 79 3.96 3.40 19.90
N GLY A 80 3.34 2.22 20.06
CA GLY A 80 3.40 1.44 21.30
C GLY A 80 4.81 0.91 21.66
N ARG A 81 5.74 0.90 20.70
CA ARG A 81 7.12 0.41 20.87
C ARG A 81 8.17 1.52 20.90
N ASN A 82 7.77 2.79 20.82
CA ASN A 82 8.67 3.94 20.69
C ASN A 82 9.67 3.81 19.53
N ALA A 83 9.22 3.30 18.38
CA ALA A 83 10.06 3.25 17.17
C ALA A 83 10.56 4.65 16.80
N SER A 84 11.69 4.74 16.09
CA SER A 84 12.26 6.02 15.67
C SER A 84 11.23 6.92 14.95
N GLY A 85 11.33 8.23 15.18
CA GLY A 85 10.46 9.21 14.51
C GLY A 85 10.57 9.17 12.98
N GLU A 86 11.74 8.79 12.46
CA GLU A 86 11.96 8.61 11.02
C GLU A 86 11.19 7.41 10.47
N THR A 87 11.22 6.26 11.16
CA THR A 87 10.45 5.06 10.79
C THR A 87 8.95 5.33 10.79
N GLN A 88 8.46 6.05 11.81
CA GLN A 88 7.05 6.43 11.90
C GLN A 88 6.64 7.40 10.79
N ALA A 89 7.48 8.39 10.48
CA ALA A 89 7.21 9.35 9.42
C ALA A 89 7.18 8.68 8.04
N GLU A 90 8.14 7.80 7.73
CA GLU A 90 8.18 7.10 6.45
C GLU A 90 6.96 6.16 6.27
N LEU A 91 6.52 5.51 7.35
CA LEU A 91 5.30 4.70 7.31
C LEU A 91 4.05 5.55 7.06
N ALA A 92 3.92 6.68 7.77
CA ALA A 92 2.81 7.59 7.59
C ALA A 92 2.76 8.14 6.16
N ASP A 93 3.90 8.51 5.59
CA ASP A 93 4.03 8.96 4.20
C ASP A 93 3.61 7.88 3.20
N LEU A 94 4.01 6.62 3.44
CA LEU A 94 3.62 5.48 2.62
C LEU A 94 2.10 5.23 2.67
N ILE A 95 1.48 5.31 3.85
CA ILE A 95 0.02 5.18 4.00
C ILE A 95 -0.68 6.29 3.23
N ALA A 96 -0.26 7.54 3.43
CA ALA A 96 -0.84 8.70 2.75
C ALA A 96 -0.71 8.58 1.21
N TYR A 97 0.42 8.04 0.73
CA TYR A 97 0.62 7.74 -0.67
C TYR A 97 -0.40 6.71 -1.19
N PHE A 98 -0.58 5.59 -0.50
CA PHE A 98 -1.58 4.58 -0.89
C PHE A 98 -3.01 5.15 -0.91
N GLU A 99 -3.38 5.95 0.07
CA GLU A 99 -4.69 6.62 0.09
C GLU A 99 -4.88 7.57 -1.11
N ALA A 100 -3.84 8.32 -1.47
CA ALA A 100 -3.88 9.23 -2.63
C ALA A 100 -4.06 8.46 -3.94
N VAL A 101 -3.35 7.34 -4.09
CA VAL A 101 -3.53 6.44 -5.25
C VAL A 101 -4.96 5.88 -5.25
N CYS A 102 -5.48 5.42 -4.11
CA CYS A 102 -6.82 4.88 -3.99
C CYS A 102 -7.87 5.91 -4.43
N ARG A 103 -7.81 7.15 -3.91
CA ARG A 103 -8.69 8.27 -4.34
C ARG A 103 -8.62 8.52 -5.84
N THR A 104 -7.42 8.46 -6.43
CA THR A 104 -7.23 8.64 -7.87
C THR A 104 -7.90 7.53 -8.67
N LEU A 105 -7.72 6.26 -8.26
CA LEU A 105 -8.32 5.10 -8.92
C LEU A 105 -9.85 5.08 -8.78
N VAL A 106 -10.40 5.44 -7.63
CA VAL A 106 -11.86 5.59 -7.42
C VAL A 106 -12.44 6.72 -8.28
N GLY A 107 -11.70 7.83 -8.44
CA GLY A 107 -12.11 8.91 -9.34
C GLY A 107 -12.23 8.44 -10.80
N ARG A 108 -11.32 7.56 -11.23
CA ARG A 108 -11.30 6.95 -12.57
C ARG A 108 -12.38 5.88 -12.78
N SER A 109 -12.74 5.12 -11.74
CA SER A 109 -13.86 4.18 -11.83
C SER A 109 -15.20 4.92 -11.94
N SER A 110 -15.32 6.05 -11.23
CA SER A 110 -16.55 6.85 -11.17
C SER A 110 -16.81 7.71 -12.43
N THR A 111 -15.77 8.07 -13.19
CA THR A 111 -15.90 8.81 -14.46
C THR A 111 -16.33 7.93 -15.63
N ARG A 112 -16.22 6.60 -15.50
CA ARG A 112 -16.89 5.66 -16.42
C ARG A 112 -18.30 5.43 -15.91
N GLN A 113 -19.19 6.39 -16.17
CA GLN A 113 -20.62 6.11 -16.16
C GLN A 113 -20.86 4.88 -17.04
N PHE A 114 -21.27 3.79 -16.38
CA PHE A 114 -21.74 2.59 -17.03
C PHE A 114 -22.90 2.98 -17.94
N VAL A 115 -22.65 3.04 -19.24
CA VAL A 115 -23.71 2.89 -20.22
C VAL A 115 -24.08 1.41 -20.20
N PHE A 116 -24.97 1.02 -19.29
CA PHE A 116 -25.77 -0.17 -19.49
C PHE A 116 -26.62 0.11 -20.74
N ARG A 117 -26.24 -0.49 -21.87
CA ARG A 117 -27.17 -0.63 -22.99
C ARG A 117 -28.13 -1.79 -22.67
N PRO A 118 -29.43 -1.62 -22.98
CA PRO A 118 -30.52 -2.49 -22.54
C PRO A 118 -30.41 -3.93 -23.03
#